data_AF-A0A944U741-F1
#
_entry.id   AF-A0A944U741-F1
#
_cell.length_a   1.000
_cell.length_b   1.000
_cell.length_c   1.000
_cell.angle_alpha   90.00
_cell.angle_beta   90.00
_cell.angle_gamma   90.00
#
_symmetry.space_group_name_H-M   'P 1'
#
loop_
_entity.id
_entity.type
_entity.pdbx_description
1 polymer ?
#
loop_
_entity_poly.entity_id
_entity_poly.type
_entity_poly.pdbx_seq_one_letter_code
_entity_poly.pdbx_strand_id
1 'polypeptide(L)'
;MKPASTFKISTLIYCFNASGEILLLQRTRPPNQGLWSPPGGKLDQETGESPHTCAARETREELGIKAIPSDFNLKGIVSETGHEGEHHWMMFLFEYGPRLSALPPEHPEGSFQFFPMKDVANLNIPETDRIFIWPLVKKHKHGFFVAECDCHEDGTFAWRELESFDCQQIT
;
A
#
# COMPACT_ATOMS: atom_id res chain seq x y z
N MET A 1 -27.56 -13.88 13.32
CA MET A 1 -26.94 -12.90 12.39
C MET A 1 -25.44 -13.13 12.46
N LYS A 2 -24.77 -13.50 11.36
CA LYS A 2 -23.29 -13.43 11.34
C LYS A 2 -22.92 -11.96 11.65
N PRO A 3 -21.96 -11.69 12.56
CA PRO A 3 -21.52 -10.32 12.75
C PRO A 3 -21.12 -9.74 11.40
N ALA A 4 -21.54 -8.51 11.11
CA ALA A 4 -21.10 -7.82 9.91
C ALA A 4 -19.56 -7.80 9.93
N SER A 5 -18.93 -8.39 8.93
CA SER A 5 -17.48 -8.43 8.82
C SER A 5 -16.99 -7.00 8.54
N THR A 6 -16.32 -6.41 9.53
CA THR A 6 -15.80 -5.05 9.43
C THR A 6 -14.54 -5.03 8.57
N PHE A 7 -14.36 -3.97 7.78
CA PHE A 7 -13.10 -3.73 7.08
C PHE A 7 -11.92 -3.66 8.06
N LYS A 8 -10.86 -4.40 7.76
CA LYS A 8 -9.51 -4.09 8.23
C LYS A 8 -9.01 -2.89 7.44
N ILE A 9 -8.70 -1.80 8.12
CA ILE A 9 -8.24 -0.56 7.48
C ILE A 9 -6.73 -0.45 7.63
N SER A 10 -6.04 -0.17 6.53
CA SER A 10 -4.57 -0.11 6.50
C SER A 10 -4.06 0.97 5.56
N THR A 11 -2.77 1.28 5.71
CA THR A 11 -2.02 2.15 4.83
C THR A 11 -0.93 1.35 4.12
N LEU A 12 -0.67 1.70 2.86
CA LEU A 12 0.51 1.28 2.11
C LEU A 12 1.29 2.53 1.69
N ILE A 13 2.59 2.53 1.90
CA ILE A 13 3.42 3.72 1.81
C ILE A 13 4.48 3.53 0.73
N TYR A 14 4.32 4.23 -0.38
CA TYR A 14 5.27 4.25 -1.48
C TYR A 14 6.35 5.29 -1.21
N CYS A 15 7.53 4.80 -0.85
CA CYS A 15 8.73 5.60 -0.65
C CYS A 15 9.68 5.43 -1.83
N PHE A 16 10.36 6.52 -2.23
CA PHE A 16 11.31 6.49 -3.35
C PHE A 16 12.64 7.11 -2.98
N ASN A 17 13.72 6.64 -3.57
CA ASN A 17 15.02 7.31 -3.51
C ASN A 17 15.18 8.38 -4.61
N ALA A 18 16.32 9.07 -4.62
CA ALA A 18 16.63 10.11 -5.61
C ALA A 18 16.69 9.58 -7.06
N SER A 19 16.96 8.28 -7.25
CA SER A 19 16.97 7.62 -8.56
C SER A 19 15.58 7.20 -9.03
N GLY A 20 14.54 7.43 -8.23
CA GLY A 20 13.16 7.02 -8.53
C GLY A 20 12.90 5.52 -8.34
N GLU A 21 13.77 4.82 -7.61
CA GLU A 21 13.56 3.43 -7.21
C GLU A 21 12.65 3.38 -5.99
N ILE A 22 11.75 2.40 -5.97
CA ILE A 22 10.77 2.21 -4.91
C ILE A 22 11.35 1.35 -3.79
N LEU A 23 11.10 1.74 -2.55
CA LEU A 23 11.41 0.92 -1.38
C LEU A 23 10.32 -0.14 -1.18
N LEU A 24 10.73 -1.41 -1.10
CA LEU A 24 9.84 -2.52 -0.73
C LEU A 24 10.42 -3.28 0.47
N LEU A 25 9.52 -3.84 1.28
CA LEU A 25 9.79 -4.73 2.42
C LEU A 25 9.58 -6.18 1.97
N GLN A 26 10.58 -7.04 2.18
CA GLN A 26 10.38 -8.48 2.08
C GLN A 26 9.87 -9.02 3.40
N ARG A 27 8.59 -9.42 3.43
CA ARG A 27 7.94 -9.85 4.67
C ARG A 27 8.54 -11.15 5.19
N THR A 28 8.87 -11.21 6.47
CA THR A 28 9.32 -12.45 7.15
C THR A 28 8.20 -13.14 7.91
N ARG A 29 7.03 -12.50 8.01
CA ARG A 29 5.88 -12.98 8.78
C ARG A 29 4.59 -13.06 7.95
N PRO A 30 3.70 -14.02 8.24
CA PRO A 30 2.37 -14.08 7.64
C PRO A 30 1.48 -12.86 7.99
N PRO A 31 0.50 -12.51 7.14
CA PRO A 31 0.30 -13.03 5.78
C PRO A 31 1.40 -12.54 4.84
N ASN A 32 1.52 -13.16 3.66
CA ASN A 32 2.48 -12.76 2.61
C ASN A 32 3.97 -12.95 2.94
N GLN A 33 4.31 -13.91 3.81
CA GLN A 33 5.70 -14.25 4.09
C GLN A 33 6.49 -14.58 2.81
N GLY A 34 7.65 -13.96 2.63
CA GLY A 34 8.52 -14.07 1.46
C GLY A 34 8.12 -13.20 0.28
N LEU A 35 6.97 -12.51 0.34
CA LEU A 35 6.54 -11.55 -0.67
C LEU A 35 7.09 -10.15 -0.35
N TRP A 36 7.24 -9.35 -1.40
CA TRP A 36 7.58 -7.94 -1.34
C TRP A 36 6.30 -7.10 -1.30
N SER A 37 6.25 -6.11 -0.42
CA SER A 37 5.15 -5.15 -0.36
C SER A 37 5.69 -3.76 0.02
N PRO A 38 4.92 -2.69 -0.21
CA PRO A 38 5.22 -1.40 0.42
C PRO A 38 5.24 -1.55 1.95
N PRO A 39 6.02 -0.74 2.68
CA PRO A 39 5.84 -0.56 4.11
C PRO A 39 4.46 0.02 4.44
N GLY A 40 4.06 -0.10 5.70
CA GLY A 40 2.77 0.36 6.18
C GLY A 40 2.13 -0.62 7.15
N GLY A 41 0.90 -0.33 7.54
CA GLY A 41 0.25 -1.09 8.59
C GLY A 41 -1.19 -0.71 8.83
N LYS A 42 -1.77 -1.32 9.86
CA LYS A 42 -3.19 -1.14 10.20
C LYS A 42 -3.38 0.15 10.99
N LEU A 43 -4.52 0.78 10.79
CA LEU A 43 -4.94 1.90 11.64
C LEU A 43 -5.22 1.39 13.05
N ASP A 44 -4.90 2.21 14.04
CA ASP A 44 -5.44 2.04 15.39
C ASP A 44 -6.89 2.55 15.44
N GLN A 45 -7.83 1.60 15.35
CA GLN A 45 -9.26 1.88 15.37
C GLN A 45 -9.78 2.26 16.76
N GLU A 46 -9.11 1.85 17.84
CA GLU A 46 -9.54 2.16 19.20
C GLU A 46 -9.33 3.65 19.53
N THR A 47 -8.26 4.23 19.01
CA THR A 47 -7.95 5.65 19.16
C THR A 47 -8.57 6.54 18.08
N GLY A 48 -9.15 5.95 17.04
CA GLY A 48 -9.70 6.68 15.89
C GLY A 48 -8.61 7.31 15.01
N GLU A 49 -7.47 6.62 14.87
CA GLU A 49 -6.33 7.08 14.08
C GLU A 49 -6.73 7.38 12.63
N SER A 50 -6.34 8.55 12.11
CA SER A 50 -6.57 8.88 10.70
C SER A 50 -5.58 8.14 9.78
N PRO A 51 -5.91 7.87 8.50
CA PRO A 51 -4.97 7.24 7.57
C PRO A 51 -3.63 7.99 7.44
N HIS A 52 -3.63 9.33 7.41
CA HIS A 52 -2.38 10.10 7.33
C HIS A 52 -1.56 10.01 8.62
N THR A 53 -2.23 9.95 9.78
CA THR A 53 -1.58 9.73 11.08
C THR A 53 -0.94 8.35 11.13
N CYS A 54 -1.65 7.32 10.66
CA CYS A 54 -1.14 5.95 10.55
C CYS A 54 0.08 5.89 9.63
N ALA A 55 0.02 6.48 8.43
CA ALA A 55 1.16 6.49 7.50
C ALA A 55 2.41 7.15 8.14
N ALA A 56 2.23 8.26 8.85
CA ALA A 56 3.32 8.93 9.57
C ALA A 56 3.84 8.12 10.77
N ARG A 57 2.99 7.35 11.46
CA ARG A 57 3.39 6.44 12.54
C ARG A 57 4.18 5.25 12.01
N GLU A 58 3.65 4.54 11.02
CA GLU A 58 4.30 3.37 10.41
C GLU A 58 5.65 3.76 9.79
N THR A 59 5.75 4.92 9.13
CA THR A 59 7.03 5.43 8.61
C THR A 59 8.05 5.68 9.73
N ARG A 60 7.62 6.13 10.91
CA ARG A 60 8.50 6.30 12.09
C ARG A 60 8.91 4.95 12.68
N GLU A 61 7.96 4.02 12.80
CA GLU A 61 8.15 2.73 13.46
C GLU A 61 8.97 1.75 12.61
N GLU A 62 8.62 1.60 11.33
CA GLU A 62 9.28 0.65 10.43
C GLU A 62 10.57 1.21 9.82
N LEU A 63 10.56 2.49 9.42
CA LEU A 63 11.67 3.07 8.66
C LEU A 63 12.63 3.89 9.52
N GLY A 64 12.27 4.20 10.78
CA GLY A 64 13.06 5.06 11.66
C GLY A 64 13.10 6.53 11.21
N ILE A 65 12.17 6.95 10.35
CA ILE A 65 12.16 8.29 9.74
C ILE A 65 11.17 9.19 10.47
N LYS A 66 11.61 10.40 10.83
CA LYS A 66 10.70 11.44 11.36
C LYS A 66 9.77 11.93 10.24
N ALA A 67 8.54 11.44 10.25
CA ALA A 67 7.50 11.85 9.33
C ALA A 67 6.31 12.48 10.06
N ILE A 68 5.65 13.43 9.41
CA ILE A 68 4.40 14.06 9.85
C ILE A 68 3.29 13.83 8.82
N PRO A 69 2.00 13.91 9.20
CA PRO A 69 0.89 13.63 8.28
C PRO A 69 0.91 14.41 6.96
N SER A 70 1.43 15.64 6.95
CA SER A 70 1.54 16.49 5.75
C SER A 70 2.65 16.08 4.77
N ASP A 71 3.49 15.12 5.13
CA ASP A 71 4.53 14.60 4.22
C ASP A 71 3.96 13.60 3.19
N PHE A 72 2.70 13.19 3.35
CA PHE A 72 2.08 12.12 2.59
C PHE A 72 1.02 12.66 1.64
N ASN A 73 1.04 12.15 0.40
CA ASN A 73 0.01 12.41 -0.59
C ASN A 73 -0.80 11.14 -0.80
N LEU A 74 -2.13 11.22 -0.67
CA LEU A 74 -2.99 10.10 -0.98
C LEU A 74 -2.97 9.83 -2.49
N LYS A 75 -2.59 8.62 -2.87
CA LYS A 75 -2.46 8.13 -4.26
C LYS A 75 -3.62 7.26 -4.69
N GLY A 76 -4.24 6.56 -3.75
CA GLY A 76 -5.44 5.81 -4.07
C GLY A 76 -6.13 5.22 -2.86
N ILE A 77 -7.34 4.73 -3.10
CA ILE A 77 -8.11 3.95 -2.13
C ILE A 77 -8.48 2.65 -2.82
N VAL A 78 -8.13 1.53 -2.20
CA VAL A 78 -8.47 0.20 -2.71
C VAL A 78 -9.25 -0.55 -1.66
N SER A 79 -10.45 -1.03 -2.01
CA SER A 79 -11.17 -2.00 -1.20
C SER A 79 -11.04 -3.40 -1.78
N GLU A 80 -10.77 -4.39 -0.92
CA GLU A 80 -10.84 -5.81 -1.28
C GLU A 80 -11.92 -6.48 -0.43
N THR A 81 -12.85 -7.18 -1.05
CA THR A 81 -13.88 -7.96 -0.36
C THR A 81 -13.57 -9.45 -0.46
N GLY A 82 -13.81 -10.22 0.60
CA GLY A 82 -13.65 -11.68 0.57
C GLY A 82 -12.19 -12.17 0.46
N HIS A 83 -11.21 -11.31 0.76
CA HIS A 83 -9.79 -11.69 0.76
C HIS A 83 -9.58 -12.84 1.77
N GLU A 84 -8.98 -13.95 1.31
CA GLU A 84 -8.86 -15.20 2.08
C GLU A 84 -10.20 -15.72 2.65
N GLY A 85 -11.33 -15.45 1.98
CA GLY A 85 -12.65 -15.99 2.29
C GLY A 85 -13.42 -15.29 3.41
N GLU A 86 -12.77 -14.51 4.29
CA GLU A 86 -13.44 -13.89 5.45
C GLU A 86 -13.00 -12.44 5.75
N HIS A 87 -12.00 -11.90 5.05
CA HIS A 87 -11.46 -10.58 5.37
C HIS A 87 -11.79 -9.55 4.29
N HIS A 88 -12.26 -8.39 4.74
CA HIS A 88 -12.42 -7.22 3.89
C HIS A 88 -11.31 -6.23 4.24
N TRP A 89 -10.62 -5.70 3.23
CA TRP A 89 -9.57 -4.72 3.40
C TRP A 89 -9.98 -3.38 2.79
N MET A 90 -9.64 -2.30 3.48
CA MET A 90 -9.67 -0.95 2.94
C MET A 90 -8.26 -0.38 3.08
N MET A 91 -7.60 -0.20 1.95
CA MET A 91 -6.22 0.26 1.87
C MET A 91 -6.18 1.70 1.40
N PHE A 92 -5.49 2.54 2.16
CA PHE A 92 -5.13 3.90 1.78
C PHE A 92 -3.68 3.91 1.29
N LEU A 93 -3.52 4.22 0.01
CA LEU A 93 -2.25 4.18 -0.69
C LEU A 93 -1.63 5.58 -0.64
N PHE A 94 -0.47 5.73 -0.01
CA PHE A 94 0.21 7.01 0.16
C PHE A 94 1.55 7.03 -0.58
N GLU A 95 1.91 8.17 -1.18
CA GLU A 95 3.31 8.46 -1.52
C GLU A 95 3.91 9.33 -0.41
N TYR A 96 5.06 8.91 0.12
CA TYR A 96 5.88 9.76 0.99
C TYR A 96 6.66 10.76 0.12
N GLY A 97 6.46 12.06 0.36
CA GLY A 97 7.00 13.13 -0.47
C GLY A 97 8.54 13.21 -0.46
N PRO A 98 9.20 13.23 0.71
CA PRO A 98 10.65 13.25 0.78
C PRO A 98 11.30 11.99 0.18
N ARG A 99 12.47 12.17 -0.45
CA ARG A 99 13.22 11.06 -1.03
C ARG A 99 14.17 10.44 -0.01
N LEU A 100 14.21 9.11 0.00
CA LEU A 100 15.09 8.35 0.88
C LEU A 100 16.53 8.40 0.39
N SER A 101 17.47 8.59 1.30
CA SER A 101 18.91 8.63 1.02
C SER A 101 19.62 7.31 1.28
N ALA A 102 18.99 6.39 2.03
CA ALA A 102 19.54 5.10 2.40
C ALA A 102 18.42 4.08 2.62
N LEU A 103 18.80 2.79 2.67
CA LEU A 103 17.89 1.74 3.13
C LEU A 103 17.62 1.91 4.63
N PRO A 104 16.36 1.79 5.07
CA PRO A 104 16.06 1.67 6.49
C PRO A 104 16.68 0.40 7.09
N PRO A 105 16.88 0.35 8.42
CA PRO A 105 17.34 -0.85 9.09
C PRO A 105 16.33 -1.98 8.93
N GLU A 106 16.82 -3.23 8.95
CA GLU A 106 15.95 -4.40 9.08
C GLU A 106 15.24 -4.41 10.43
N HIS A 107 14.05 -4.99 10.46
CA HIS A 107 13.24 -5.12 11.67
C HIS A 107 12.48 -6.46 11.65
N PRO A 108 11.75 -6.83 12.73
CA PRO A 108 11.15 -8.15 12.82
C PRO A 108 10.10 -8.50 11.75
N GLU A 109 9.57 -7.52 10.99
CA GLU A 109 8.68 -7.78 9.86
C GLU A 109 9.44 -8.05 8.55
N GLY A 110 10.73 -7.70 8.46
CA GLY A 110 11.54 -7.98 7.28
C GLY A 110 12.72 -7.05 7.02
N SER A 111 13.23 -7.16 5.80
CA SER A 111 14.33 -6.34 5.27
C SER A 111 13.90 -5.56 4.05
N PHE A 112 14.53 -4.41 3.83
CA PHE A 112 14.18 -3.49 2.76
C PHE A 112 15.12 -3.58 1.57
N GLN A 113 14.60 -3.31 0.38
CA GLN A 113 15.40 -3.11 -0.82
C GLN A 113 14.75 -2.08 -1.75
N PHE A 114 15.60 -1.33 -2.47
CA PHE A 114 15.17 -0.46 -3.56
C PHE A 114 15.10 -1.24 -4.87
N PHE A 115 14.03 -1.01 -5.62
CA PHE A 115 13.83 -1.61 -6.93
C PHE A 115 13.47 -0.55 -7.98
N PRO A 116 13.96 -0.67 -9.22
CA PRO A 116 13.41 0.10 -10.32
C PRO A 116 11.92 -0.21 -10.50
N MET A 117 11.08 0.81 -10.68
CA MET A 117 9.62 0.65 -10.82
C MET A 117 9.20 -0.32 -11.94
N LYS A 118 10.02 -0.43 -12.99
CA LYS A 118 9.81 -1.36 -14.10
C LYS A 118 9.96 -2.84 -13.69
N ASP A 119 10.73 -3.12 -12.64
CA ASP A 119 11.09 -4.48 -12.24
C ASP A 119 10.10 -5.04 -11.20
N VAL A 120 9.28 -4.19 -10.57
CA VAL A 120 8.29 -4.59 -9.54
C VAL A 120 7.34 -5.69 -10.06
N ALA A 121 6.94 -5.61 -11.33
CA ALA A 121 6.05 -6.60 -11.95
C ALA A 121 6.69 -8.00 -12.09
N ASN A 122 7.99 -8.15 -11.87
CA ASN A 122 8.73 -9.41 -11.91
C ASN A 122 9.13 -9.91 -10.50
N LEU A 123 8.91 -9.11 -9.46
CA LEU A 123 9.20 -9.51 -8.08
C LEU A 123 8.17 -10.52 -7.57
N ASN A 124 8.50 -11.18 -6.46
CA ASN A 124 7.55 -12.01 -5.73
C ASN A 124 6.67 -11.10 -4.86
N ILE A 125 5.53 -10.66 -5.39
CA ILE A 125 4.58 -9.72 -4.75
C ILE A 125 3.20 -10.38 -4.65
N PRO A 126 2.28 -9.88 -3.79
CA PRO A 126 0.91 -10.36 -3.76
C PRO A 126 0.23 -10.31 -5.14
N GLU A 127 -0.73 -11.19 -5.35
CA GLU A 127 -1.35 -11.35 -6.66
C GLU A 127 -2.23 -10.14 -7.04
N THR A 128 -2.99 -9.59 -6.11
CA THR A 128 -3.80 -8.37 -6.31
C THR A 128 -2.90 -7.16 -6.62
N ASP A 129 -1.79 -7.05 -5.89
CA ASP A 129 -0.72 -6.08 -6.16
C ASP A 129 -0.25 -6.15 -7.61
N ARG A 130 0.11 -7.36 -8.08
CA ARG A 130 0.61 -7.58 -9.45
C ARG A 130 -0.43 -7.24 -10.51
N ILE A 131 -1.66 -7.70 -10.31
CA ILE A 131 -2.69 -7.70 -11.35
C ILE A 131 -3.28 -6.32 -11.55
N PHE A 132 -3.51 -5.53 -10.49
CA PHE A 132 -4.16 -4.22 -10.67
C PHE A 132 -3.62 -3.08 -9.80
N ILE A 133 -3.22 -3.30 -8.55
CA ILE A 133 -2.80 -2.19 -7.67
C ILE A 133 -1.56 -1.49 -8.25
N TRP A 134 -0.49 -2.22 -8.58
CA TRP A 134 0.70 -1.63 -9.18
C TRP A 134 0.47 -1.03 -10.57
N PRO A 135 -0.27 -1.69 -11.49
CA PRO A 135 -0.72 -1.06 -12.71
C PRO A 135 -1.41 0.29 -12.49
N LEU A 136 -2.34 0.40 -11.53
CA LEU A 136 -3.05 1.64 -11.23
C LEU A 136 -2.13 2.70 -10.61
N VAL A 137 -1.27 2.33 -9.66
CA VAL A 137 -0.27 3.24 -9.08
C VAL A 137 0.64 3.83 -10.16
N LYS A 138 1.06 3.02 -11.15
CA LYS A 138 1.86 3.49 -12.29
C LYS A 138 1.05 4.37 -13.23
N LYS A 139 -0.17 3.96 -13.59
CA LYS A 139 -1.08 4.70 -14.49
C LYS A 139 -1.38 6.09 -13.93
N HIS A 140 -1.67 6.17 -12.63
CA HIS A 140 -2.08 7.39 -11.93
C HIS A 140 -0.94 8.02 -11.11
N LYS A 141 0.30 7.90 -11.60
CA LYS A 141 1.51 8.43 -10.94
C LYS A 141 1.37 9.92 -10.59
N HIS A 142 0.72 10.71 -11.44
CA HIS A 142 0.50 12.14 -11.23
C HIS A 142 -0.90 12.49 -10.71
N GLY A 143 -1.67 11.49 -10.31
CA GLY A 143 -3.07 11.65 -9.97
C GLY A 143 -3.50 10.84 -8.74
N PHE A 144 -4.75 10.41 -8.76
CA PHE A 144 -5.39 9.62 -7.72
C PHE A 144 -6.35 8.62 -8.37
N PHE A 145 -6.62 7.52 -7.67
CA PHE A 145 -7.63 6.56 -8.09
C PHE A 145 -8.38 5.91 -6.91
N VAL A 146 -9.60 5.47 -7.19
CA VAL A 146 -10.35 4.57 -6.33
C VAL A 146 -10.61 3.28 -7.11
N ALA A 147 -10.35 2.14 -6.48
CA ALA A 147 -10.65 0.84 -7.05
C ALA A 147 -11.26 -0.08 -6.00
N GLU A 148 -12.00 -1.07 -6.48
CA GLU A 148 -12.48 -2.18 -5.66
C GLU A 148 -12.14 -3.51 -6.32
N CYS A 149 -11.99 -4.53 -5.50
CA CYS A 149 -11.72 -5.91 -5.89
C CYS A 149 -12.62 -6.86 -5.10
N ASP A 150 -13.36 -7.70 -5.79
CA ASP A 150 -14.14 -8.78 -5.22
C ASP A 150 -13.37 -10.08 -5.37
N CYS A 151 -12.95 -10.66 -4.24
CA CYS A 151 -12.29 -11.96 -4.20
C CYS A 151 -13.36 -13.04 -3.97
N HIS A 152 -13.36 -14.04 -4.85
CA HIS A 152 -14.30 -15.15 -4.83
C HIS A 152 -13.70 -16.37 -4.11
N GLU A 153 -14.56 -17.24 -3.56
CA GLU A 153 -14.13 -18.43 -2.81
C GLU A 153 -13.35 -19.45 -3.66
N ASP A 154 -13.49 -19.39 -4.99
CA ASP A 154 -12.77 -20.23 -5.94
C ASP A 154 -11.35 -19.73 -6.26
N GLY A 155 -10.91 -18.66 -5.60
CA GLY A 155 -9.61 -18.03 -5.79
C GLY A 155 -9.55 -17.07 -6.98
N THR A 156 -10.65 -16.90 -7.73
CA THR A 156 -10.74 -15.85 -8.76
C THR A 156 -11.08 -14.52 -8.12
N PHE A 157 -10.79 -13.43 -8.82
CA PHE A 157 -11.19 -12.11 -8.39
C PHE A 157 -11.52 -11.21 -9.57
N ALA A 158 -12.42 -10.27 -9.34
CA ALA A 158 -12.80 -9.24 -10.29
C ALA A 158 -12.50 -7.87 -9.69
N TRP A 159 -11.97 -6.94 -10.47
CA TRP A 159 -11.66 -5.60 -10.00
C TRP A 159 -12.17 -4.54 -10.99
N ARG A 160 -12.43 -3.34 -10.48
CA ARG A 160 -12.78 -2.17 -11.30
C ARG A 160 -12.19 -0.89 -10.72
N GLU A 161 -11.78 0.00 -11.61
CA GLU A 161 -11.47 1.40 -11.29
C GLU A 161 -12.81 2.17 -11.24
N LEU A 162 -13.09 2.81 -10.11
CA LEU A 162 -14.34 3.55 -9.85
C LEU A 162 -14.21 5.03 -10.19
N GLU A 163 -13.08 5.61 -9.82
CA GLU A 163 -12.77 7.02 -10.00
C GLU A 163 -11.28 7.17 -10.25
N SER A 164 -10.92 8.14 -11.09
CA SER A 164 -9.56 8.65 -11.14
C SER A 164 -9.53 10.09 -11.60
N PHE A 165 -8.46 10.79 -11.24
CA PHE A 165 -8.13 12.09 -11.82
C PHE A 165 -6.62 12.20 -12.00
N ASP A 166 -6.22 12.99 -12.99
CA ASP A 166 -4.83 13.27 -13.29
C ASP A 166 -4.57 14.77 -13.08
N CYS A 167 -3.64 15.11 -12.18
CA CYS A 167 -3.32 16.50 -11.89
C CYS A 167 -2.70 17.21 -13.11
N GLN A 168 -2.22 16.49 -14.12
CA GLN A 168 -1.70 17.09 -15.36
C GLN A 168 -2.79 17.50 -16.35
N GLN A 169 -4.04 17.10 -16.12
CA GLN A 169 -5.17 17.37 -17.01
C GLN A 169 -6.08 18.51 -16.51
N ILE A 170 -5.81 19.04 -15.31
CA ILE A 170 -6.55 20.17 -14.74
C ILE A 170 -5.88 21.45 -15.25
N THR A 171 -6.45 22.02 -16.31
CA THR A 171 -6.03 23.32 -16.89
C THR A 171 -6.96 24.43 -16.41
#